data_AF-A0A538B0S3-F1
#
_entry.id   AF-A0A538B0S3-F1
#
_cell.length_a   1.000
_cell.length_b   1.000
_cell.length_c   1.000
_cell.angle_alpha   90.00
_cell.angle_beta   90.00
_cell.angle_gamma   90.00
#
_symmetry.space_group_name_H-M   'P 1'
#
loop_
_entity.id
_entity.type
_entity.pdbx_description
1 polymer ?
#
loop_
_entity_poly.entity_id
_entity_poly.type
_entity_poly.pdbx_seq_one_letter_code
_entity_poly.pdbx_strand_id
1 'polypeptide(L)'
;SPYIVIRPARESFVVRRMGDRFRVEGPRVERWVAEVDMEDPSQVVDLQRRLARAGVERRLTEAGARRGHEVVIGGTTFEFLPGVGPGEDAGEGRRR
;
A
#
# COMPACT_ATOMS: atom_id res chain seq x y z
N SER A 1 42.33 -11.04 -3.46
CA SER A 1 41.06 -11.66 -3.87
C SER A 1 39.90 -10.75 -3.53
N PRO A 2 39.02 -10.40 -4.48
CA PRO A 2 37.79 -9.67 -4.18
C PRO A 2 36.74 -10.64 -3.62
N TYR A 3 35.93 -10.17 -2.67
CA TYR A 3 34.79 -10.90 -2.12
C TYR A 3 33.53 -10.05 -2.30
N ILE A 4 32.42 -10.70 -2.66
CA ILE A 4 31.10 -10.07 -2.77
C ILE A 4 30.37 -10.26 -1.44
N VAL A 5 29.93 -9.15 -0.84
CA VAL A 5 29.02 -9.17 0.31
C VAL A 5 27.58 -9.10 -0.22
N ILE A 6 26.88 -10.23 -0.26
CA ILE A 6 25.43 -10.24 -0.45
C ILE A 6 24.80 -9.85 0.87
N ARG A 7 24.32 -8.61 0.97
CA ARG A 7 23.39 -8.24 2.03
C ARG A 7 22.00 -8.69 1.58
N PRO A 8 21.22 -9.37 2.43
CA PRO A 8 19.81 -9.61 2.13
C PRO A 8 19.18 -8.29 1.70
N ALA A 9 18.43 -8.29 0.60
CA ALA A 9 17.69 -7.11 0.19
C ALA A 9 16.85 -6.67 1.39
N ARG A 10 17.16 -5.52 1.96
CA ARG A 10 16.38 -4.96 3.07
C ARG A 10 14.92 -4.95 2.63
N GLU A 11 14.02 -5.33 3.52
CA GLU A 11 12.59 -5.24 3.21
C GLU A 11 12.28 -3.83 2.73
N SER A 12 11.61 -3.71 1.58
CA SER A 12 11.38 -2.42 0.94
C SER A 12 10.41 -1.51 1.72
N PHE A 13 9.67 -2.09 2.66
CA PHE A 13 8.81 -1.41 3.63
C PHE A 13 8.47 -2.35 4.80
N VAL A 14 7.96 -1.80 5.89
CA VAL A 14 7.39 -2.51 7.04
C VAL A 14 5.95 -2.06 7.29
N VAL A 15 5.13 -2.92 7.89
CA VAL A 15 3.77 -2.60 8.33
C VAL A 15 3.73 -2.63 9.85
N ARG A 16 3.20 -1.57 10.47
CA ARG A 16 3.02 -1.48 11.93
C ARG A 16 1.55 -1.24 12.25
N ARG A 17 1.02 -2.01 13.21
CA ARG A 17 -0.31 -1.76 13.77
C ARG A 17 -0.22 -0.68 14.86
N MET A 18 -1.15 0.27 14.83
CA MET A 18 -1.23 1.41 15.74
C MET A 18 -2.67 1.54 16.28
N GLY A 19 -3.09 0.61 17.13
CA GLY A 19 -4.49 0.47 17.53
C GLY A 19 -5.34 -0.11 16.38
N ASP A 20 -6.33 0.66 15.91
CA ASP A 20 -7.25 0.28 14.83
C ASP A 20 -6.78 0.71 13.44
N ARG A 21 -5.65 1.43 13.36
CA ARG A 21 -5.01 1.83 12.10
C ARG A 21 -3.68 1.14 11.87
N PHE A 22 -3.21 1.19 10.64
CA PHE A 22 -1.94 0.62 10.20
C PHE A 22 -1.07 1.71 9.59
N ARG A 23 0.25 1.59 9.77
CA ARG A 23 1.24 2.46 9.14
C ARG A 23 2.16 1.63 8.27
N VAL A 24 2.31 2.03 7.02
CA VAL A 24 3.27 1.44 6.07
C VAL A 24 4.46 2.38 5.97
N GLU A 25 5.63 1.92 6.40
CA GLU A 25 6.86 2.73 6.43
C GLU A 25 7.88 2.16 5.47
N GLY A 26 8.41 2.99 4.57
CA GLY A 26 9.36 2.56 3.57
C GLY A 26 9.64 3.66 2.54
N PRO A 27 10.91 4.05 2.32
CA PRO A 27 11.22 5.20 1.45
C PRO A 27 10.67 5.09 0.03
N ARG A 28 10.54 3.86 -0.49
CA ARG A 28 10.00 3.61 -1.83
C ARG A 28 8.48 3.80 -1.90
N VAL A 29 7.75 3.24 -0.94
CA VAL A 29 6.28 3.32 -0.91
C VAL A 29 5.82 4.73 -0.55
N GLU A 30 6.51 5.40 0.38
CA GLU A 30 6.25 6.78 0.76
C GLU A 30 6.47 7.73 -0.43
N ARG A 31 7.57 7.54 -1.18
CA ARG A 31 7.86 8.33 -2.38
C ARG A 31 6.75 8.17 -3.43
N TRP A 32 6.30 6.95 -3.70
CA TRP A 32 5.24 6.74 -4.69
C TRP A 32 3.95 7.46 -4.31
N VAL A 33 3.59 7.47 -3.03
CA VAL A 33 2.41 8.18 -2.54
C VAL A 33 2.58 9.70 -2.67
N ALA A 34 3.78 10.22 -2.39
CA ALA A 34 4.07 11.66 -2.51
C ALA A 34 4.14 12.17 -3.95
N GLU A 35 4.46 11.31 -4.93
CA GLU A 35 4.56 11.67 -6.35
C GLU A 35 3.21 11.66 -7.08
N VAL A 36 2.17 11.09 -6.48
CA VAL A 36 0.86 10.87 -7.13
C VAL A 36 -0.06 12.04 -6.87
N ASP A 37 -0.65 12.57 -7.94
CA ASP A 37 -1.83 13.42 -7.84
C ASP A 37 -3.06 12.56 -7.53
N MET A 38 -3.64 12.75 -6.34
CA MET A 38 -4.79 11.97 -5.87
C MET A 38 -6.10 12.37 -6.57
N GLU A 39 -6.14 13.53 -7.24
CA GLU A 39 -7.28 13.98 -8.02
C GLU A 39 -7.28 13.38 -9.45
N ASP A 40 -6.17 12.77 -9.88
CA ASP A 40 -6.04 12.08 -11.15
C ASP A 40 -6.27 10.56 -10.99
N PRO A 41 -7.44 10.03 -11.42
CA PRO A 41 -7.76 8.61 -11.26
C PRO A 41 -6.76 7.66 -11.92
N SER A 42 -6.08 8.10 -12.99
CA SER A 42 -5.10 7.27 -13.70
C SER A 42 -3.84 7.06 -12.85
N GLN A 43 -3.38 8.12 -12.16
CA GLN A 43 -2.24 8.04 -11.26
C GLN A 43 -2.56 7.25 -10.00
N VAL A 44 -3.78 7.37 -9.47
CA VAL A 44 -4.25 6.55 -8.35
C VAL A 44 -4.27 5.06 -8.73
N VAL A 45 -4.77 4.71 -9.91
CA VAL A 45 -4.75 3.32 -10.42
C VAL A 45 -3.32 2.79 -10.54
N ASP A 46 -2.39 3.61 -11.03
CA ASP A 46 -0.98 3.23 -11.12
C ASP A 46 -0.33 3.06 -9.74
N LEU A 47 -0.66 3.91 -8.77
CA LEU A 47 -0.24 3.77 -7.38
C LEU A 47 -0.72 2.44 -6.79
N GLN A 48 -2.01 2.13 -6.91
CA GLN A 48 -2.60 0.87 -6.43
C GLN A 48 -1.86 -0.33 -7.02
N ARG A 49 -1.59 -0.32 -8.33
CA ARG A 49 -0.81 -1.38 -9.01
C ARG A 49 0.61 -1.50 -8.46
N ARG A 50 1.28 -0.39 -8.16
CA ARG A 50 2.64 -0.40 -7.57
C ARG A 50 2.64 -0.98 -6.15
N LEU A 51 1.68 -0.57 -5.31
CA LEU A 51 1.54 -1.07 -3.94
C LEU A 51 1.19 -2.57 -3.91
N ALA A 52 0.29 -3.02 -4.78
CA ALA A 52 -0.07 -4.42 -4.94
C ALA A 52 1.15 -5.27 -5.36
N ARG A 53 1.91 -4.82 -6.37
CA ARG A 53 3.15 -5.51 -6.81
C ARG A 53 4.22 -5.55 -5.73
N ALA A 54 4.29 -4.53 -4.87
CA ALA A 54 5.20 -4.53 -3.73
C ALA A 54 4.72 -5.48 -2.61
N GLY A 55 3.47 -5.95 -2.64
CA GLY A 55 2.89 -6.83 -1.63
C GLY A 55 2.40 -6.10 -0.38
N VAL A 56 2.09 -4.80 -0.49
CA VAL A 56 1.59 -3.98 0.63
C VAL A 56 0.28 -4.55 1.17
N GLU A 57 -0.67 -4.88 0.29
CA GLU A 57 -1.94 -5.49 0.69
C GLU A 57 -1.74 -6.80 1.45
N ARG A 58 -0.90 -7.70 0.91
CA ARG A 58 -0.58 -8.98 1.56
C ARG A 58 -0.02 -8.76 2.97
N ARG A 59 0.94 -7.84 3.12
CA ARG A 59 1.56 -7.49 4.41
C ARG A 59 0.57 -6.86 5.40
N LEU A 60 -0.38 -6.05 4.92
CA LEU A 60 -1.46 -5.49 5.74
C LEU A 60 -2.39 -6.60 6.25
N THR A 61 -2.80 -7.52 5.36
CA THR A 61 -3.61 -8.69 5.73
C THR A 61 -2.88 -9.59 6.74
N GLU A 62 -1.60 -9.88 6.53
CA GLU A 62 -0.74 -10.62 7.47
C GLU A 62 -0.65 -9.91 8.84
N ALA A 63 -0.66 -8.58 8.86
CA ALA A 63 -0.68 -7.78 10.09
C ALA A 63 -2.08 -7.70 10.74
N GLY A 64 -3.11 -8.27 10.13
CA GLY A 64 -4.48 -8.30 10.63
C GLY A 64 -5.34 -7.10 10.24
N ALA A 65 -4.96 -6.36 9.18
CA ALA A 65 -5.83 -5.34 8.62
C ALA A 65 -7.10 -5.96 8.02
N ARG A 66 -8.22 -5.25 8.13
CA ARG A 66 -9.54 -5.67 7.66
C ARG A 66 -10.16 -4.55 6.85
N ARG A 67 -11.15 -4.89 6.00
CA ARG A 67 -11.92 -3.90 5.24
C ARG A 67 -12.38 -2.76 6.18
N GLY A 68 -12.14 -1.52 5.78
CA GLY A 68 -12.51 -0.33 6.55
C GLY A 68 -11.45 0.16 7.54
N HIS A 69 -10.37 -0.58 7.78
CA HIS A 69 -9.28 -0.06 8.61
C HIS A 69 -8.51 1.05 7.91
N GLU A 70 -8.08 2.05 8.67
CA GLU A 70 -7.22 3.12 8.16
C GLU A 70 -5.78 2.62 7.94
N VAL A 71 -5.18 3.04 6.83
CA VAL A 71 -3.79 2.78 6.48
C VAL A 71 -3.11 4.11 6.17
N VAL A 72 -2.01 4.39 6.86
CA VAL A 72 -1.22 5.61 6.68
C VAL A 72 0.08 5.29 5.95
N ILE A 73 0.34 5.99 4.84
CA ILE A 73 1.58 5.89 4.06
C ILE A 73 2.07 7.31 3.76
N GLY A 74 3.27 7.67 4.19
CA GLY A 74 3.84 8.99 3.90
C GLY A 74 3.04 10.19 4.43
N GLY A 75 2.12 9.98 5.38
CA GLY A 75 1.21 11.01 5.90
C GLY A 75 -0.18 11.02 5.24
N THR A 76 -0.35 10.33 4.12
CA THR A 76 -1.67 10.15 3.48
C THR A 76 -2.40 8.97 4.10
N THR A 77 -3.69 9.14 4.37
CA THR A 77 -4.55 8.10 4.95
C THR A 77 -5.44 7.50 3.87
N PHE A 78 -5.54 6.17 3.84
CA PHE A 78 -6.36 5.40 2.93
C PHE A 78 -7.25 4.45 3.72
N GLU A 79 -8.43 4.14 3.18
CA GLU A 79 -9.23 3.02 3.66
C GLU A 79 -8.68 1.71 3.07
N PHE A 80 -8.51 0.69 3.91
CA PHE A 80 -8.09 -0.62 3.45
C PHE A 80 -9.27 -1.39 2.84
N LEU A 81 -9.19 -1.72 1.55
CA LEU A 81 -10.19 -2.49 0.81
C LEU A 81 -9.53 -3.73 0.18
N PRO A 82 -9.41 -4.85 0.92
CA PRO A 82 -8.69 -6.03 0.42
C PRO A 82 -9.45 -6.72 -0.71
N GLY A 83 -8.70 -7.24 -1.69
CA GLY A 83 -9.24 -7.97 -2.83
C GLY A 83 -10.04 -7.11 -3.82
N VAL A 84 -9.93 -5.78 -3.74
CA VAL A 84 -10.49 -4.88 -4.75
C VAL A 84 -9.36 -4.40 -5.67
N GLY A 85 -9.46 -4.74 -6.95
CA GLY A 85 -8.52 -4.34 -7.97
C GLY A 85 -8.73 -2.90 -8.44
N PRO A 86 -7.76 -2.32 -9.17
CA PRO A 86 -7.85 -0.96 -9.66
C PRO A 86 -9.07 -0.78 -10.57
N GLY A 87 -9.99 0.11 -10.19
CA GLY A 87 -11.24 0.41 -10.93
C GLY A 87 -12.48 -0.38 -10.49
N GLU A 88 -12.35 -1.32 -9.56
CA GLU A 88 -13.50 -2.10 -9.04
C GLU A 88 -14.22 -1.37 -7.90
N ASP A 89 -13.53 -0.48 -7.16
CA ASP A 89 -14.12 0.37 -6.11
C ASP A 89 -15.11 1.43 -6.64
N ALA A 90 -15.07 1.75 -7.93
CA ALA A 90 -16.02 2.70 -8.54
C ALA A 90 -17.45 2.12 -8.68
N GLY A 91 -17.65 0.84 -8.32
CA GLY A 91 -18.87 0.07 -8.57
C GLY A 91 -19.83 -0.12 -7.38
N GLU A 92 -19.50 0.31 -6.16
CA GLU A 92 -20.38 0.16 -4.98
C GLU A 92 -21.50 1.23 -4.96
N GLY A 93 -22.25 1.29 -6.06
CA GLY A 93 -23.54 1.97 -6.21
C GLY A 93 -24.53 1.17 -7.05
N ARG A 94 -24.16 -0.04 -7.51
CA ARG A 94 -25.04 -0.89 -8.33
C ARG A 94 -25.12 -2.31 -7.80
N ARG A 95 -25.75 -2.46 -6.63
CA ARG A 95 -26.49 -3.68 -6.29
C ARG A 95 -27.90 -3.31 -5.81
N ARG A 96 -28.84 -3.38 -6.75
CA ARG A 96 -30.23 -3.78 -6.52
C ARG A 96 -30.34 -5.21 -7.02
#